data_AF-A0A4P7WYL8-F1
#
_entry.id   AF-A0A4P7WYL8-F1
#
_cell.length_a   1.000
_cell.length_b   1.000
_cell.length_c   1.000
_cell.angle_alpha   90.00
_cell.angle_beta   90.00
_cell.angle_gamma   90.00
#
_symmetry.space_group_name_H-M   'P 1'
#
loop_
_entity.id
_entity.type
_entity.pdbx_description
1 polymer ?
#
loop_
_entity_poly.entity_id
_entity_poly.type
_entity_poly.pdbx_seq_one_letter_code
_entity_poly.pdbx_strand_id
1 'polypeptide(L)'
;MTFEKDFFIALNNWQKGWKEDPKLKLEFENKIIEACKNIPLKYKVCKDSCYRKRFIHKGDLVDIFYNNEKNEGFTSWTTDKAYAEFFKGKYKDNAVTAAIFEHKPKENEVILNINKLWECSEFEKQLKAFSIENIDDCKAIYHFKDIQGEVILNVPLKGNEIYGLTGISSPFDDICDSANISEEDRPKKFKELIDKGAYIEEITYVKGEAAKNAINNTIWQFHELLENIKDKK
;
A
#
# COMPACT_ATOMS: atom_id res chain seq x y z
N MET A 1 -31.14 0.53 -9.91
CA MET A 1 -30.22 -0.61 -9.69
C MET A 1 -30.50 -1.14 -8.30
N THR A 2 -30.48 -2.45 -8.13
CA THR A 2 -30.64 -3.08 -6.82
C THR A 2 -29.34 -3.82 -6.48
N PHE A 3 -28.79 -3.55 -5.31
CA PHE A 3 -27.68 -4.27 -4.71
C PHE A 3 -28.25 -5.46 -3.94
N GLU A 4 -27.73 -6.64 -4.23
CA GLU A 4 -28.17 -7.87 -3.58
C GLU A 4 -27.62 -7.97 -2.16
N LYS A 5 -28.27 -8.77 -1.30
CA LYS A 5 -27.82 -8.98 0.09
C LYS A 5 -26.38 -9.51 0.14
N ASP A 6 -26.05 -10.43 -0.76
CA ASP A 6 -24.73 -11.03 -0.87
C ASP A 6 -23.64 -10.00 -1.17
N PHE A 7 -23.98 -8.92 -1.88
CA PHE A 7 -23.05 -7.81 -2.11
C PHE A 7 -22.70 -7.06 -0.83
N PHE A 8 -23.69 -6.72 0.00
CA PHE A 8 -23.42 -6.06 1.28
C PHE A 8 -22.62 -6.95 2.22
N ILE A 9 -22.94 -8.24 2.30
CA ILE A 9 -22.21 -9.20 3.12
C ILE A 9 -20.75 -9.32 2.63
N ALA A 10 -20.54 -9.47 1.31
CA ALA A 10 -19.21 -9.57 0.73
C ALA A 10 -18.39 -8.30 0.95
N LEU A 11 -18.97 -7.11 0.74
CA LEU A 11 -18.30 -5.83 0.94
C LEU A 11 -17.91 -5.63 2.41
N ASN A 12 -18.81 -5.95 3.34
CA ASN A 12 -18.51 -5.87 4.77
C ASN A 12 -17.39 -6.82 5.19
N ASN A 13 -17.40 -8.06 4.69
CA ASN A 13 -16.34 -9.02 5.00
C ASN A 13 -14.99 -8.61 4.41
N TRP A 14 -14.99 -8.09 3.18
CA TRP A 14 -13.80 -7.52 2.55
C TRP A 14 -13.20 -6.41 3.42
N GLN A 15 -14.02 -5.43 3.83
CA GLN A 15 -13.57 -4.29 4.63
C GLN A 15 -13.21 -4.64 6.07
N LYS A 16 -13.85 -5.65 6.68
CA LYS A 16 -13.43 -6.21 7.98
C LYS A 16 -11.99 -6.73 7.94
N GLY A 17 -11.53 -7.16 6.77
CA GLY A 17 -10.22 -7.76 6.58
C GLY A 17 -10.15 -9.20 7.09
N TRP A 18 -9.09 -9.90 6.70
CA TRP A 18 -8.93 -11.35 6.89
C TRP A 18 -7.91 -11.73 7.98
N LYS A 19 -7.51 -10.79 8.84
CA LYS A 19 -6.59 -11.02 9.98
C LYS A 19 -5.29 -11.76 9.61
N GLU A 20 -4.80 -11.53 8.39
CA GLU A 20 -3.61 -12.20 7.85
C GLU A 20 -3.77 -13.75 7.67
N ASP A 21 -5.00 -14.29 7.68
CA ASP A 21 -5.31 -15.67 7.33
C ASP A 21 -5.50 -15.82 5.80
N PRO A 22 -4.64 -16.59 5.10
CA PRO A 22 -4.73 -16.78 3.65
C PRO A 22 -6.03 -17.48 3.19
N LYS A 23 -6.61 -18.38 3.99
CA LYS A 23 -7.84 -19.09 3.62
C LYS A 23 -9.03 -18.15 3.64
N LEU A 24 -9.14 -17.34 4.70
CA LEU A 24 -10.18 -16.31 4.81
C LEU A 24 -10.03 -15.26 3.71
N LYS A 25 -8.79 -14.87 3.38
CA LYS A 25 -8.54 -13.96 2.26
C LYS A 25 -9.14 -14.50 0.97
N LEU A 26 -8.81 -15.74 0.61
CA LEU A 26 -9.30 -16.38 -0.62
C LEU A 26 -10.83 -16.50 -0.62
N GLU A 27 -11.43 -16.82 0.52
CA GLU A 27 -12.90 -16.86 0.66
C GLU A 27 -13.54 -15.49 0.40
N PHE A 28 -13.03 -14.43 1.03
CA PHE A 28 -13.57 -13.08 0.87
C PHE A 28 -13.35 -12.53 -0.54
N GLU A 29 -12.19 -12.81 -1.12
CA GLU A 29 -11.85 -12.50 -2.51
C GLU A 29 -12.86 -13.12 -3.48
N ASN A 30 -13.10 -14.43 -3.38
CA ASN A 30 -14.07 -15.12 -4.25
C ASN A 30 -15.49 -14.54 -4.09
N LYS A 31 -15.91 -14.28 -2.84
CA LYS A 31 -17.24 -13.72 -2.55
C LYS A 31 -17.42 -12.31 -3.12
N ILE A 32 -16.42 -11.44 -2.97
CA ILE A 32 -16.55 -10.06 -3.48
C ILE A 32 -16.51 -10.03 -5.01
N ILE A 33 -15.71 -10.86 -5.65
CA ILE A 33 -15.66 -10.96 -7.12
C ILE A 33 -17.00 -11.42 -7.66
N GLU A 34 -17.57 -12.49 -7.08
CA GLU A 34 -18.87 -13.00 -7.47
C GLU A 34 -19.95 -11.92 -7.34
N ALA A 35 -20.02 -11.28 -6.18
CA ALA A 35 -21.00 -10.21 -5.94
C ALA A 35 -20.79 -8.99 -6.83
N CYS A 36 -19.56 -8.76 -7.31
CA CYS A 36 -19.24 -7.67 -8.21
C CYS A 36 -19.60 -7.93 -9.68
N LYS A 37 -19.91 -9.17 -10.10
CA LYS A 37 -20.17 -9.48 -11.52
C LYS A 37 -21.24 -8.59 -12.13
N ASN A 38 -22.36 -8.39 -11.43
CA ASN A 38 -23.52 -7.63 -11.89
C ASN A 38 -23.48 -6.14 -11.54
N ILE A 39 -22.39 -5.68 -10.90
CA ILE A 39 -22.23 -4.27 -10.55
C ILE A 39 -21.93 -3.47 -11.84
N PRO A 40 -22.66 -2.35 -12.10
CA PRO A 40 -22.46 -1.52 -13.26
C PRO A 40 -21.03 -1.00 -13.40
N LEU A 41 -20.59 -0.87 -14.66
CA LEU A 41 -19.25 -0.42 -15.02
C LEU A 41 -18.86 0.93 -14.40
N LYS A 42 -19.82 1.82 -14.14
CA LYS A 42 -19.53 3.12 -13.49
C LYS A 42 -18.89 2.99 -12.09
N TYR A 43 -19.09 1.87 -11.40
CA TYR A 43 -18.44 1.57 -10.12
C TYR A 43 -17.17 0.72 -10.28
N LYS A 44 -16.77 0.43 -11.52
CA LYS A 44 -15.57 -0.34 -11.89
C LYS A 44 -14.58 0.53 -12.67
N VAL A 45 -14.56 1.83 -12.37
CA VAL A 45 -13.66 2.81 -12.99
C VAL A 45 -12.97 3.62 -11.89
N CYS A 46 -11.68 3.85 -12.07
CA CYS A 46 -10.89 4.76 -11.27
C CYS A 46 -9.95 5.53 -12.21
N LYS A 47 -10.05 6.86 -12.22
CA LYS A 47 -9.22 7.72 -13.09
C LYS A 47 -7.98 8.26 -12.37
N ASP A 48 -8.05 8.30 -11.05
CA ASP A 48 -7.00 8.80 -10.17
C ASP A 48 -5.96 7.72 -9.89
N SER A 49 -4.77 8.14 -9.46
CA SER A 49 -3.76 7.23 -8.94
C SER A 49 -4.27 6.55 -7.66
N CYS A 50 -3.97 5.27 -7.54
CA CYS A 50 -4.20 4.45 -6.37
C CYS A 50 -2.88 4.19 -5.64
N TYR A 51 -2.93 4.18 -4.32
CA TYR A 51 -1.80 3.99 -3.44
C TYR A 51 -2.00 2.76 -2.54
N ARG A 52 -0.92 2.03 -2.27
CA ARG A 52 -0.95 0.88 -1.35
C ARG A 52 0.34 0.81 -0.57
N LYS A 53 0.22 0.70 0.76
CA LYS A 53 1.33 0.38 1.63
C LYS A 53 1.53 -1.13 1.73
N ARG A 54 2.77 -1.59 1.62
CA ARG A 54 3.16 -2.97 1.91
C ARG A 54 4.48 -3.00 2.68
N PHE A 55 4.48 -3.72 3.80
CA PHE A 55 5.72 -4.11 4.48
C PHE A 55 6.44 -5.21 3.67
N ILE A 56 7.60 -4.90 3.12
CA ILE A 56 8.41 -5.80 2.31
C ILE A 56 9.21 -6.70 3.24
N HIS A 57 9.14 -8.02 3.06
CA HIS A 57 9.96 -8.99 3.77
C HIS A 57 11.06 -9.54 2.86
N LYS A 58 12.05 -10.23 3.42
CA LYS A 58 13.17 -10.80 2.64
C LYS A 58 12.71 -11.65 1.45
N GLY A 59 11.65 -12.44 1.61
CA GLY A 59 11.08 -13.27 0.55
C GLY A 59 10.38 -12.47 -0.57
N ASP A 60 10.04 -11.20 -0.34
CA ASP A 60 9.38 -10.34 -1.33
C ASP A 60 10.39 -9.64 -2.26
N LEU A 61 11.67 -9.59 -1.87
CA LEU A 61 12.68 -8.78 -2.56
C LEU A 61 12.88 -9.21 -4.02
N VAL A 62 12.95 -10.53 -4.26
CA VAL A 62 13.14 -11.07 -5.61
C VAL A 62 11.94 -10.75 -6.49
N ASP A 63 10.73 -11.03 -6.04
CA ASP A 63 9.51 -10.79 -6.82
C ASP A 63 9.33 -9.30 -7.15
N ILE A 64 9.48 -8.43 -6.16
CA ILE A 64 9.15 -7.01 -6.33
C ILE A 64 10.27 -6.24 -7.02
N PHE A 65 11.53 -6.42 -6.61
CA PHE A 65 12.62 -5.57 -7.09
C PHE A 65 13.32 -6.17 -8.31
N TYR A 66 13.49 -7.50 -8.36
CA TYR A 66 14.18 -8.16 -9.46
C TYR A 66 13.22 -8.54 -10.60
N ASN A 67 12.15 -9.29 -10.29
CA ASN A 67 11.16 -9.69 -11.29
C ASN A 67 10.21 -8.54 -11.69
N ASN A 68 10.20 -7.46 -10.89
CA ASN A 68 9.28 -6.33 -11.04
C ASN A 68 7.80 -6.73 -11.08
N GLU A 69 7.45 -7.83 -10.41
CA GLU A 69 6.10 -8.39 -10.40
C GLU A 69 5.90 -9.32 -9.21
N LYS A 70 5.03 -8.93 -8.28
CA LYS A 70 4.53 -9.78 -7.20
C LYS A 70 3.01 -9.85 -7.24
N ASN A 71 2.48 -10.99 -7.64
CA ASN A 71 1.04 -11.21 -7.67
C ASN A 71 0.52 -11.54 -6.26
N GLU A 72 -0.35 -10.69 -5.74
CA GLU A 72 -1.03 -10.90 -4.45
C GLU A 72 -2.54 -11.19 -4.63
N GLY A 73 -2.99 -11.48 -5.86
CA GLY A 73 -4.41 -11.57 -6.19
C GLY A 73 -5.09 -10.21 -6.07
N PHE A 74 -6.31 -10.21 -5.53
CA PHE A 74 -7.09 -9.00 -5.38
C PHE A 74 -6.70 -8.26 -4.12
N THR A 75 -6.61 -6.94 -4.22
CA THR A 75 -6.01 -6.12 -3.19
C THR A 75 -6.73 -4.80 -3.02
N SER A 76 -6.84 -4.32 -1.78
CA SER A 76 -7.30 -2.96 -1.50
C SER A 76 -6.19 -1.94 -1.75
N TRP A 77 -6.56 -0.88 -2.45
CA TRP A 77 -5.80 0.33 -2.68
C TRP A 77 -6.64 1.54 -2.25
N THR A 78 -5.99 2.69 -2.09
CA THR A 78 -6.65 3.94 -1.70
C THR A 78 -6.34 5.04 -2.70
N THR A 79 -7.30 5.88 -3.05
CA THR A 79 -7.03 7.11 -3.80
C THR A 79 -6.45 8.22 -2.92
N ASP A 80 -6.43 8.04 -1.60
CA ASP A 80 -5.82 8.96 -0.63
C ASP A 80 -4.38 8.52 -0.31
N LYS A 81 -3.44 9.29 -0.87
CA LYS A 81 -2.01 9.11 -0.63
C LYS A 81 -1.61 9.28 0.84
N ALA A 82 -2.17 10.26 1.53
CA ALA A 82 -1.85 10.51 2.94
C ALA A 82 -2.37 9.36 3.81
N TYR A 83 -3.54 8.83 3.47
CA TYR A 83 -4.07 7.61 4.09
C TYR A 83 -3.11 6.44 3.91
N ALA A 84 -2.63 6.19 2.68
CA ALA A 84 -1.65 5.15 2.41
C ALA A 84 -0.37 5.31 3.24
N GLU A 85 0.12 6.52 3.45
CA GLU A 85 1.34 6.79 4.23
C GLU A 85 1.16 6.62 5.74
N PHE A 86 -0.01 6.94 6.29
CA PHE A 86 -0.30 6.80 7.73
C PHE A 86 -0.70 5.38 8.12
N PHE A 87 -1.44 4.67 7.26
CA PHE A 87 -2.08 3.40 7.59
C PHE A 87 -1.10 2.35 8.15
N LYS A 88 -1.40 1.77 9.32
CA LYS A 88 -0.56 0.77 10.01
C LYS A 88 0.86 1.24 10.40
N GLY A 89 1.12 2.55 10.44
CA GLY A 89 2.41 3.11 10.85
C GLY A 89 3.55 2.87 9.84
N LYS A 90 4.78 3.21 10.23
CA LYS A 90 5.96 3.15 9.36
C LYS A 90 6.83 1.90 9.58
N TYR A 91 6.54 1.10 10.61
CA TYR A 91 7.35 -0.02 11.05
C TYR A 91 6.51 -1.26 11.31
N LYS A 92 7.06 -2.44 11.00
CA LYS A 92 6.53 -3.75 11.38
C LYS A 92 7.71 -4.68 11.65
N ASP A 93 7.61 -5.46 12.72
CA ASP A 93 8.63 -6.47 13.04
C ASP A 93 8.85 -7.41 11.85
N ASN A 94 10.12 -7.76 11.61
CA ASN A 94 10.59 -8.62 10.52
C ASN A 94 10.40 -8.08 9.09
N ALA A 95 9.86 -6.86 8.92
CA ALA A 95 9.88 -6.18 7.64
C ALA A 95 11.26 -5.56 7.38
N VAL A 96 11.71 -5.61 6.13
CA VAL A 96 12.91 -4.91 5.65
C VAL A 96 12.62 -3.41 5.52
N THR A 97 11.46 -3.06 4.97
CA THR A 97 11.01 -1.68 4.77
C THR A 97 9.50 -1.68 4.53
N ALA A 98 8.82 -0.55 4.74
CA ALA A 98 7.49 -0.31 4.23
C ALA A 98 7.57 0.47 2.91
N ALA A 99 7.01 -0.10 1.85
CA ALA A 99 6.91 0.54 0.55
C ALA A 99 5.49 1.10 0.34
N ILE A 100 5.40 2.28 -0.27
CA ILE A 100 4.19 2.85 -0.84
C ILE A 100 4.29 2.67 -2.35
N PHE A 101 3.34 1.95 -2.92
CA PHE A 101 3.18 1.80 -4.36
C PHE A 101 2.20 2.86 -4.86
N GLU A 102 2.47 3.42 -6.03
CA GLU A 102 1.58 4.30 -6.78
C GLU A 102 1.27 3.66 -8.13
N HIS A 103 -0.01 3.38 -8.37
CA HIS A 103 -0.47 2.70 -9.56
C HIS A 103 -1.63 3.47 -10.19
N LYS A 104 -1.61 3.65 -11.50
CA LYS A 104 -2.73 4.24 -12.25
C LYS A 104 -3.54 3.11 -12.91
N PRO A 105 -4.68 2.70 -12.32
CA PRO A 105 -5.39 1.52 -12.77
C PRO A 105 -6.01 1.70 -14.16
N LYS A 106 -5.98 0.63 -14.94
CA LYS A 106 -6.75 0.45 -16.17
C LYS A 106 -8.17 -0.01 -15.81
N GLU A 107 -9.10 0.18 -16.74
CA GLU A 107 -10.50 -0.19 -16.54
C GLU A 107 -10.69 -1.68 -16.22
N ASN A 108 -9.89 -2.58 -16.82
CA ASN A 108 -9.96 -4.01 -16.57
C ASN A 108 -9.30 -4.46 -15.26
N GLU A 109 -8.59 -3.56 -14.58
CA GLU A 109 -7.90 -3.82 -13.31
C GLU A 109 -8.79 -3.47 -12.11
N VAL A 110 -9.81 -2.62 -12.29
CA VAL A 110 -10.72 -2.18 -11.23
C VAL A 110 -11.89 -3.15 -11.07
N ILE A 111 -11.98 -3.78 -9.91
CA ILE A 111 -13.10 -4.66 -9.58
C ILE A 111 -14.24 -3.88 -8.95
N LEU A 112 -13.90 -2.96 -8.05
CA LEU A 112 -14.85 -2.12 -7.36
C LEU A 112 -14.18 -0.85 -6.85
N ASN A 113 -14.72 0.30 -7.23
CA ASN A 113 -14.44 1.58 -6.63
C ASN A 113 -15.48 1.83 -5.52
N ILE A 114 -15.11 1.56 -4.27
CA ILE A 114 -16.04 1.61 -3.13
C ILE A 114 -16.45 3.06 -2.86
N ASN A 115 -15.55 4.02 -3.06
CA ASN A 115 -15.87 5.44 -2.93
C ASN A 115 -17.04 5.85 -3.84
N LYS A 116 -17.07 5.35 -5.09
CA LYS A 116 -18.18 5.61 -6.02
C LYS A 116 -19.53 5.03 -5.59
N LEU A 117 -19.56 4.04 -4.71
CA LEU A 117 -20.82 3.54 -4.16
C LEU A 117 -21.48 4.58 -3.25
N TRP A 118 -20.69 5.30 -2.46
CA TRP A 118 -21.17 6.35 -1.54
C TRP A 118 -21.66 7.61 -2.25
N GLU A 119 -21.27 7.82 -3.51
CA GLU A 119 -21.87 8.85 -4.38
C GLU A 119 -23.28 8.45 -4.87
N CYS A 120 -23.73 7.22 -4.63
CA CYS A 120 -25.03 6.72 -5.06
C CYS A 120 -26.05 6.70 -3.92
N SER A 121 -27.01 7.64 -3.96
CA SER A 121 -28.10 7.70 -2.98
C SER A 121 -28.92 6.40 -2.87
N GLU A 122 -29.03 5.65 -3.97
CA GLU A 122 -29.75 4.36 -3.98
C GLU A 122 -28.95 3.26 -3.25
N PHE A 123 -27.61 3.28 -3.32
CA PHE A 123 -26.77 2.39 -2.52
C PHE A 123 -26.98 2.66 -1.04
N GLU A 124 -26.90 3.93 -0.61
CA GLU A 124 -27.11 4.32 0.79
C GLU A 124 -28.49 3.91 1.31
N LYS A 125 -29.54 4.13 0.50
CA LYS A 125 -30.91 3.74 0.86
C LYS A 125 -31.05 2.24 1.05
N GLN A 126 -30.50 1.44 0.14
CA GLN A 126 -30.58 -0.01 0.20
C GLN A 126 -29.71 -0.59 1.33
N LEU A 127 -28.52 -0.04 1.55
CA LEU A 127 -27.68 -0.39 2.69
C LEU A 127 -28.40 -0.10 4.02
N LYS A 128 -29.07 1.05 4.12
CA LYS A 128 -29.87 1.41 5.30
C LYS A 128 -30.99 0.40 5.53
N ALA A 129 -31.75 0.05 4.49
CA ALA A 129 -32.81 -0.95 4.59
C ALA A 129 -32.25 -2.33 5.00
N PHE A 130 -31.15 -2.78 4.40
CA PHE A 130 -30.49 -4.03 4.74
C PHE A 130 -29.99 -4.05 6.21
N SER A 131 -29.48 -2.92 6.70
CA SER A 131 -28.93 -2.80 8.05
C SER A 131 -29.96 -2.86 9.18
N ILE A 132 -31.26 -2.67 8.90
CA ILE A 132 -32.33 -2.78 9.91
C ILE A 132 -32.37 -4.20 10.49
N GLU A 133 -32.16 -5.21 9.66
CA GLU A 133 -32.19 -6.63 10.05
C GLU A 133 -30.79 -7.25 10.17
N ASN A 134 -29.76 -6.63 9.56
CA ASN A 134 -28.42 -7.22 9.40
C ASN A 134 -27.31 -6.25 9.82
N ILE A 135 -27.47 -5.60 10.98
CA ILE A 135 -26.55 -4.55 11.42
C ILE A 135 -25.09 -5.03 11.54
N ASP A 136 -24.88 -6.27 12.00
CA ASP A 136 -23.55 -6.89 12.12
C ASP A 136 -22.85 -7.12 10.77
N ASP A 137 -23.65 -7.25 9.71
CA ASP A 137 -23.21 -7.38 8.32
C ASP A 137 -23.01 -6.03 7.63
N CYS A 138 -23.16 -4.92 8.35
CA CYS A 138 -22.93 -3.56 7.82
C CYS A 138 -21.88 -2.77 8.61
N LYS A 139 -21.39 -3.29 9.74
CA LYS A 139 -20.51 -2.57 10.67
C LYS A 139 -19.27 -1.99 10.00
N ALA A 140 -18.56 -2.77 9.18
CA ALA A 140 -17.34 -2.27 8.53
C ALA A 140 -17.66 -1.25 7.43
N ILE A 141 -18.74 -1.47 6.68
CA ILE A 141 -19.21 -0.56 5.64
C ILE A 141 -19.47 0.83 6.24
N TYR A 142 -20.21 0.91 7.35
CA TYR A 142 -20.46 2.17 8.04
C TYR A 142 -19.26 2.76 8.79
N HIS A 143 -18.30 1.94 9.18
CA HIS A 143 -17.10 2.41 9.85
C HIS A 143 -16.15 3.12 8.88
N PHE A 144 -15.91 2.54 7.72
CA PHE A 144 -14.95 3.08 6.76
C PHE A 144 -15.56 4.10 5.80
N LYS A 145 -16.81 3.89 5.38
CA LYS A 145 -17.52 4.74 4.41
C LYS A 145 -16.65 5.07 3.20
N ASP A 146 -16.51 6.35 2.89
CA ASP A 146 -15.71 6.93 1.82
C ASP A 146 -14.34 7.48 2.30
N ILE A 147 -14.05 7.40 3.61
CA ILE A 147 -12.90 8.05 4.26
C ILE A 147 -11.58 7.60 3.65
N GLN A 148 -11.48 6.34 3.25
CA GLN A 148 -10.24 5.76 2.75
C GLN A 148 -10.10 5.84 1.23
N GLY A 149 -11.10 6.29 0.47
CA GLY A 149 -11.04 6.24 -1.00
C GLY A 149 -10.75 4.84 -1.54
N GLU A 150 -11.31 3.80 -0.91
CA GLU A 150 -10.91 2.40 -1.19
C GLU A 150 -11.31 1.94 -2.59
N VAL A 151 -10.38 1.29 -3.28
CA VAL A 151 -10.56 0.66 -4.59
C VAL A 151 -9.98 -0.76 -4.54
N ILE A 152 -10.76 -1.75 -4.97
CA ILE A 152 -10.31 -3.13 -5.12
C ILE A 152 -9.72 -3.29 -6.52
N LEU A 153 -8.42 -3.61 -6.58
CA LEU A 153 -7.69 -3.83 -7.82
C LEU A 153 -7.19 -5.27 -7.95
N ASN A 154 -7.10 -5.75 -9.18
CA ASN A 154 -6.40 -6.98 -9.55
C ASN A 154 -5.13 -6.62 -10.33
N VAL A 155 -4.09 -6.22 -9.60
CA VAL A 155 -2.79 -5.83 -10.17
C VAL A 155 -1.65 -6.39 -9.32
N PRO A 156 -0.55 -6.85 -9.93
CA PRO A 156 0.64 -7.21 -9.18
C PRO A 156 1.33 -5.95 -8.63
N LEU A 157 2.04 -6.09 -7.52
CA LEU A 157 2.96 -5.06 -7.05
C LEU A 157 4.22 -5.06 -7.91
N LYS A 158 4.69 -3.88 -8.32
CA LYS A 158 5.89 -3.72 -9.14
C LYS A 158 6.88 -2.78 -8.47
N GLY A 159 8.15 -3.15 -8.45
CA GLY A 159 9.21 -2.32 -7.89
C GLY A 159 9.31 -0.93 -8.54
N ASN A 160 9.06 -0.85 -9.85
CA ASN A 160 9.07 0.42 -10.59
C ASN A 160 7.88 1.35 -10.26
N GLU A 161 6.87 0.85 -9.54
CA GLU A 161 5.72 1.62 -9.05
C GLU A 161 5.92 2.08 -7.60
N ILE A 162 7.05 1.78 -6.96
CA ILE A 162 7.33 2.24 -5.61
C ILE A 162 7.54 3.77 -5.64
N TYR A 163 6.61 4.47 -5.01
CA TYR A 163 6.64 5.91 -4.80
C TYR A 163 7.44 6.30 -3.57
N GLY A 164 7.44 5.47 -2.52
CA GLY A 164 8.17 5.75 -1.30
C GLY A 164 8.57 4.51 -0.52
N LEU A 165 9.64 4.63 0.25
CA LEU A 165 10.18 3.58 1.12
C LEU A 165 10.43 4.16 2.50
N THR A 166 10.16 3.40 3.56
CA THR A 166 10.64 3.79 4.88
C THR A 166 12.11 3.46 4.99
N GLY A 167 12.89 4.45 5.42
CA GLY A 167 14.27 4.28 5.81
C GLY A 167 14.47 4.80 7.22
N ILE A 168 15.46 4.25 7.90
CA ILE A 168 16.12 4.91 9.02
C ILE A 168 17.41 5.45 8.44
N SER A 169 17.75 6.70 8.73
CA SER A 169 19.05 7.21 8.34
C SER A 169 20.14 6.41 9.06
N SER A 170 21.34 6.33 8.50
CA SER A 170 22.49 5.89 9.29
C SER A 170 22.64 6.75 10.56
N PRO A 171 23.32 6.25 11.59
CA PRO A 171 23.69 7.05 12.75
C PRO A 171 24.31 8.39 12.32
N PHE A 172 24.07 9.44 13.12
CA PHE A 172 24.52 10.79 12.76
C PHE A 172 26.03 10.87 12.49
N ASP A 173 26.82 10.13 13.28
CA ASP A 173 28.27 10.09 13.13
C ASP A 173 28.69 9.45 11.80
N ASP A 174 28.07 8.34 11.40
CA ASP A 174 28.35 7.69 10.11
C ASP A 174 28.05 8.61 8.92
N ILE A 175 26.98 9.41 9.04
CA ILE A 175 26.63 10.44 8.03
C ILE A 175 27.70 11.53 8.00
N CYS A 176 28.16 11.99 9.15
CA CYS A 176 29.20 13.00 9.26
C CYS A 176 30.53 12.50 8.68
N ASP A 177 30.92 11.26 8.99
CA ASP A 177 32.09 10.61 8.43
C ASP A 177 32.01 10.52 6.91
N SER A 178 30.87 10.04 6.39
CA SER A 178 30.64 9.93 4.94
C SER A 178 30.66 11.28 4.22
N ALA A 179 30.24 12.35 4.91
CA ALA A 179 30.25 13.71 4.41
C ALA A 179 31.55 14.47 4.68
N ASN A 180 32.57 13.83 5.28
CA ASN A 180 33.83 14.44 5.73
C ASN A 180 33.61 15.67 6.64
N ILE A 181 32.63 15.60 7.54
CA ILE A 181 32.34 16.64 8.54
C ILE A 181 33.24 16.40 9.77
N SER A 182 34.03 17.42 10.11
CA SER A 182 34.90 17.40 11.29
C SER A 182 34.09 17.25 12.59
N GLU A 183 34.63 16.59 13.61
CA GLU A 183 33.98 16.43 14.92
C GLU A 183 33.59 17.79 15.54
N GLU A 184 34.41 18.83 15.33
CA GLU A 184 34.17 20.18 15.84
C GLU A 184 32.91 20.83 15.21
N ASP A 185 32.60 20.50 13.95
CA ASP A 185 31.44 21.04 13.24
C ASP A 185 30.15 20.24 13.48
N ARG A 186 30.23 19.00 13.98
CA ARG A 186 29.08 18.10 14.19
C ARG A 186 27.99 18.69 15.08
N PRO A 187 28.29 19.32 16.25
CA PRO A 187 27.24 19.89 17.10
C PRO A 187 26.44 20.99 16.40
N LYS A 188 27.12 21.83 15.60
CA LYS A 188 26.46 22.88 14.80
C LYS A 188 25.57 22.25 13.72
N LYS A 189 26.06 21.22 13.03
CA LYS A 189 25.30 20.51 11.99
C LYS A 189 24.09 19.78 12.55
N PHE A 190 24.22 19.14 13.71
CA PHE A 190 23.11 18.49 14.38
C PHE A 190 22.00 19.49 14.72
N LYS A 191 22.37 20.65 15.30
CA LYS A 191 21.41 21.71 15.61
C LYS A 191 20.71 22.23 14.35
N GLU A 192 21.44 22.46 13.25
CA GLU A 192 20.87 22.89 11.97
C GLU A 192 19.82 21.89 11.42
N LEU A 193 20.00 20.58 11.66
CA LEU A 193 19.05 19.55 11.25
C LEU A 193 17.79 19.57 12.12
N ILE A 194 17.95 19.64 13.45
CA ILE A 194 16.83 19.72 14.40
C ILE A 194 16.00 20.98 14.18
N ASP A 195 16.64 22.13 13.96
CA ASP A 195 15.96 23.41 13.68
C ASP A 195 15.14 23.35 12.38
N LYS A 196 15.49 22.44 11.46
CA LYS A 196 14.74 22.16 10.21
C LYS A 196 13.72 21.03 10.35
N GLY A 197 13.54 20.47 11.54
CA GLY A 197 12.66 19.33 11.78
C GLY A 197 13.17 18.03 11.15
N ALA A 198 14.47 17.91 10.87
CA ALA A 198 15.10 16.70 10.37
C ALA A 198 15.72 15.93 11.55
N TYR A 199 15.00 14.90 12.00
CA TYR A 199 15.44 14.03 13.09
C TYR A 199 16.18 12.81 12.53
N ILE A 200 17.48 12.77 12.78
CA ILE A 200 18.34 11.63 12.45
C ILE A 200 17.90 10.41 13.27
N GLU A 201 18.03 9.22 12.69
CA GLU A 201 17.60 7.93 13.24
C GLU A 201 16.07 7.79 13.43
N GLU A 202 15.27 8.77 13.02
CA GLU A 202 13.82 8.62 12.94
C GLU A 202 13.42 7.88 11.64
N ILE A 203 12.45 6.97 11.75
CA ILE A 203 11.87 6.31 10.57
C ILE A 203 11.09 7.36 9.76
N THR A 204 11.59 7.62 8.55
CA THR A 204 10.97 8.55 7.60
C THR A 204 10.70 7.88 6.27
N TYR A 205 9.78 8.45 5.49
CA TYR A 205 9.59 8.04 4.12
C TYR A 205 10.56 8.79 3.21
N VAL A 206 11.43 8.07 2.53
CA VAL A 206 12.12 8.55 1.34
C VAL A 206 11.15 8.42 0.16
N LYS A 207 10.96 9.48 -0.62
CA LYS A 207 9.89 9.55 -1.63
C LYS A 207 10.42 9.99 -3.00
N GLY A 208 9.66 9.69 -4.05
CA GLY A 208 9.90 10.19 -5.40
C GLY A 208 11.24 9.71 -5.95
N GLU A 209 12.03 10.63 -6.49
CA GLU A 209 13.32 10.32 -7.12
C GLU A 209 14.32 9.69 -6.14
N ALA A 210 14.33 10.13 -4.87
CA ALA A 210 15.19 9.54 -3.86
C ALA A 210 14.83 8.06 -3.58
N ALA A 211 13.54 7.71 -3.58
CA ALA A 211 13.09 6.32 -3.43
C ALA A 211 13.51 5.48 -4.64
N LYS A 212 13.33 6.02 -5.86
CA LYS A 212 13.75 5.37 -7.11
C LYS A 212 15.26 5.12 -7.13
N ASN A 213 16.06 6.08 -6.71
CA ASN A 213 17.51 5.95 -6.64
C ASN A 213 17.93 4.87 -5.62
N ALA A 214 17.30 4.82 -4.44
CA ALA A 214 17.56 3.77 -3.45
C ALA A 214 17.24 2.36 -3.99
N ILE A 215 16.13 2.23 -4.73
CA ILE A 215 15.72 0.98 -5.40
C ILE A 215 16.76 0.57 -6.45
N ASN A 216 17.10 1.49 -7.35
CA ASN A 216 18.07 1.23 -8.43
C ASN A 216 19.43 0.82 -7.87
N ASN A 217 19.89 1.49 -6.81
CA ASN A 217 21.14 1.13 -6.14
C ASN A 217 21.07 -0.28 -5.53
N THR A 218 19.95 -0.65 -4.93
CA THR A 218 19.74 -1.99 -4.36
C THR A 218 19.73 -3.06 -5.45
N ILE A 219 19.04 -2.81 -6.57
CA ILE A 219 19.02 -3.70 -7.73
C ILE A 219 20.44 -3.87 -8.29
N TRP A 220 21.17 -2.78 -8.45
CA TRP A 220 22.54 -2.79 -8.94
C TRP A 220 23.49 -3.59 -8.03
N GLN A 221 23.44 -3.38 -6.71
CA GLN A 221 24.22 -4.15 -5.73
C GLN A 221 23.89 -5.65 -5.78
N PHE A 222 22.62 -6.00 -6.00
CA PHE A 222 22.20 -7.39 -6.18
C PHE A 222 22.78 -8.01 -7.45
N HIS A 223 22.82 -7.27 -8.56
CA HIS A 223 23.46 -7.71 -9.80
C HIS A 223 24.97 -7.94 -9.61
N GLU A 224 25.70 -6.99 -9.02
CA GLU A 224 27.13 -7.15 -8.72
C GLU A 224 27.39 -8.40 -7.86
N LEU A 225 26.56 -8.64 -6.84
CA LEU A 225 26.70 -9.82 -5.99
C LEU A 225 26.51 -11.12 -6.78
N LEU A 226 25.52 -11.16 -7.67
CA LEU A 226 25.26 -12.34 -8.52
C LEU A 226 26.39 -12.60 -9.53
N GLU A 227 26.94 -11.55 -10.14
CA GLU A 227 28.09 -11.66 -11.04
C GLU A 227 29.33 -12.18 -10.30
N ASN A 228 29.63 -11.62 -9.14
CA ASN A 228 30.75 -12.06 -8.29
C ASN A 228 30.62 -13.51 -7.79
N ILE A 229 29.40 -14.04 -7.66
CA ILE A 229 29.16 -15.44 -7.31
C ILE A 229 29.32 -16.36 -8.53
N LYS A 230 28.95 -15.89 -9.73
CA LYS A 230 29.13 -16.63 -10.98
C LYS A 230 30.60 -16.77 -11.36
N ASP A 231 31.40 -15.72 -11.15
CA ASP A 231 32.84 -15.71 -11.47
C ASP A 231 33.69 -16.55 -10.49
N LYS A 232 33.10 -16.99 -9.37
CA LYS A 232 33.73 -17.86 -8.37
C LYS A 232 33.36 -19.34 -8.49
N LYS A 233 32.60 -19.73 -9.53
CA LYS A 233 32.25 -21.12 -9.85
C LYS A 233 32.93 -21.57 -11.14
#